data_AF-A0A1G2XUV8-F1
#
_entry.id   AF-A0A1G2XUV8-F1
#
_cell.length_a   1.000
_cell.length_b   1.000
_cell.length_c   1.000
_cell.angle_alpha   90.00
_cell.angle_beta   90.00
_cell.angle_gamma   90.00
#
_symmetry.space_group_name_H-M   'P 1'
#
loop_
_entity.id
_entity.type
_entity.pdbx_description
1 polymer ?
#
loop_
_entity_poly.entity_id
_entity_poly.type
_entity_poly.pdbx_seq_one_letter_code
_entity_poly.pdbx_strand_id
1 'polypeptide(L)'
;MDIIYIVGPIILVAVVLAAVWLDRWSVPVILISLGAGIIFGSDVLNLWYFSDIDLANQVANIALVFILFQGGFNTKRETFKSVALAAVGLATWGVVLTAAATFMILWAVLGWTLQKAILLAVVISSTDAAATFSILRRRLYHTNLPLPSKLKVPQTTPWLYCSPLRLLPHLRPDTALNGIWS
;
A
#
# COMPACT_ATOMS: atom_id res chain seq x y z
N MET A 1 -8.31 -0.15 -41.55
CA MET A 1 -8.82 -0.96 -40.42
C MET A 1 -7.83 -2.06 -40.03
N ASP A 2 -6.90 -2.45 -40.89
CA ASP A 2 -5.94 -3.55 -40.65
C ASP A 2 -4.80 -3.22 -39.68
N ILE A 3 -4.43 -1.93 -39.59
CA ILE A 3 -3.34 -1.45 -38.74
C ILE A 3 -3.66 -1.68 -37.26
N ILE A 4 -4.93 -1.56 -36.85
CA ILE A 4 -5.35 -1.77 -35.46
C ILE A 4 -5.20 -3.24 -35.03
N TYR A 5 -5.38 -4.18 -35.97
CA TYR A 5 -5.27 -5.63 -35.73
C TYR A 5 -3.83 -6.11 -35.63
N ILE A 6 -2.85 -5.34 -36.12
CA ILE A 6 -1.42 -5.64 -35.98
C ILE A 6 -0.83 -4.88 -34.79
N VAL A 7 -1.17 -3.61 -34.62
CA VAL A 7 -0.62 -2.75 -33.56
C VAL A 7 -1.16 -3.13 -32.19
N GLY A 8 -2.44 -3.54 -32.07
CA GLY A 8 -3.02 -3.98 -30.80
C GLY A 8 -2.29 -5.19 -30.18
N PRO A 9 -2.15 -6.31 -30.91
CA PRO A 9 -1.44 -7.49 -30.40
C PRO A 9 0.03 -7.23 -30.11
N ILE A 10 0.72 -6.42 -30.92
CA ILE A 10 2.15 -6.16 -30.71
C ILE A 10 2.38 -5.33 -29.45
N ILE A 11 1.51 -4.35 -29.17
CA ILE A 11 1.54 -3.57 -27.92
C ILE A 11 1.23 -4.48 -26.73
N LEU A 12 0.22 -5.35 -26.84
CA LEU A 12 -0.15 -6.26 -25.76
C LEU A 12 0.99 -7.23 -25.42
N VAL A 13 1.63 -7.81 -26.45
CA VAL A 13 2.81 -8.67 -26.29
C VAL A 13 3.97 -7.90 -25.66
N ALA A 14 4.23 -6.66 -26.09
CA ALA A 14 5.28 -5.83 -25.51
C ALA A 14 5.03 -5.53 -24.01
N VAL A 15 3.78 -5.23 -23.64
CA VAL A 15 3.40 -5.00 -22.23
C VAL A 15 3.59 -6.25 -21.39
N VAL A 16 3.22 -7.44 -21.90
CA VAL A 16 3.40 -8.70 -21.19
C VAL A 16 4.88 -9.05 -21.03
N LEU A 17 5.69 -8.88 -22.08
CA LEU A 17 7.15 -9.09 -21.97
C LEU A 17 7.79 -8.12 -20.99
N ALA A 18 7.39 -6.85 -21.02
CA ALA A 18 7.86 -5.86 -20.07
C ALA A 18 7.48 -6.25 -18.64
N ALA A 19 6.24 -6.71 -18.40
CA ALA A 19 5.79 -7.17 -17.09
C ALA A 19 6.61 -8.37 -16.56
N VAL A 20 6.93 -9.35 -17.42
CA VAL A 20 7.75 -10.52 -17.05
C VAL A 20 9.19 -10.13 -16.74
N TRP A 21 9.78 -9.23 -17.54
CA TRP A 21 11.10 -8.68 -17.26
C TRP A 21 11.14 -7.88 -15.96
N LEU A 22 10.03 -7.25 -15.62
CA LEU A 22 9.91 -6.43 -14.43
C LEU A 22 9.76 -7.24 -13.15
N ASP A 23 9.13 -8.40 -13.20
CA ASP A 23 9.01 -9.32 -12.07
C ASP A 23 10.39 -9.88 -11.63
N ARG A 24 11.38 -9.86 -12.53
CA ARG A 24 12.76 -10.28 -12.26
C ARG A 24 13.53 -9.26 -11.40
N TRP A 25 13.15 -7.98 -11.47
CA TRP A 25 13.78 -6.92 -10.68
C TRP A 25 13.00 -6.82 -9.37
N SER A 26 13.65 -7.08 -8.24
CA SER A 26 13.10 -6.99 -6.88
C SER A 26 12.70 -5.56 -6.46
N VAL A 27 12.46 -4.68 -7.42
CA VAL A 27 12.15 -3.26 -7.25
C VAL A 27 10.62 -3.09 -7.13
N PRO A 28 10.14 -2.22 -6.22
CA PRO A 28 8.72 -1.88 -6.14
C PRO A 28 8.16 -1.43 -7.49
N VAL A 29 7.03 -2.00 -7.91
CA VAL A 29 6.38 -1.73 -9.20
C VAL A 29 6.10 -0.24 -9.37
N ILE A 30 5.79 0.45 -8.26
CA ILE A 30 5.58 1.91 -8.18
C ILE A 30 6.80 2.68 -8.71
N LEU A 31 8.01 2.25 -8.35
CA LEU A 31 9.23 2.96 -8.72
C LEU A 31 9.49 2.83 -10.22
N ILE A 32 9.18 1.66 -10.79
CA ILE A 32 9.31 1.44 -12.23
C ILE A 32 8.23 2.22 -12.98
N SER A 33 6.96 2.16 -12.56
CA SER A 33 5.89 2.88 -13.26
C SER A 33 6.12 4.39 -13.25
N LEU A 34 6.65 4.91 -12.13
CA LEU A 34 7.05 6.31 -12.03
C LEU A 34 8.23 6.64 -12.96
N GLY A 35 9.27 5.81 -12.95
CA GLY A 35 10.44 5.99 -13.82
C GLY A 35 10.08 5.93 -15.30
N ALA A 36 9.24 4.97 -15.70
CA ALA A 36 8.71 4.88 -17.05
C ALA A 36 7.91 6.13 -17.42
N GLY A 37 7.03 6.61 -16.54
CA GLY A 37 6.27 7.84 -16.76
C GLY A 37 7.16 9.08 -16.95
N ILE A 38 8.24 9.20 -16.18
CA ILE A 38 9.21 10.29 -16.31
C ILE A 38 9.98 10.18 -17.64
N ILE A 39 10.43 8.98 -18.01
CA ILE A 39 11.16 8.73 -19.26
C ILE A 39 10.27 9.04 -20.47
N PHE A 40 9.04 8.51 -20.49
CA PHE A 40 8.07 8.77 -21.55
C PHE A 40 7.47 10.19 -21.52
N GLY A 41 7.74 10.96 -20.46
CA GLY A 41 7.30 12.34 -20.33
C GLY A 41 7.94 13.25 -21.38
N SER A 42 7.19 14.28 -21.79
CA SER A 42 7.64 15.25 -22.80
C SER A 42 8.91 16.00 -22.38
N ASP A 43 9.13 16.20 -21.07
CA ASP A 43 10.29 16.91 -20.53
C ASP A 43 11.62 16.15 -20.65
N VAL A 44 11.60 14.81 -20.74
CA VAL A 44 12.84 14.01 -20.72
C VAL A 44 13.25 13.56 -22.11
N LEU A 45 12.34 12.96 -22.86
CA LEU A 45 12.66 12.42 -24.19
C LEU A 45 12.21 13.33 -25.36
N ASN A 46 11.39 14.37 -25.11
CA ASN A 46 10.86 15.28 -26.14
C ASN A 46 10.31 14.57 -27.39
N LEU A 47 9.78 13.35 -27.22
CA LEU A 47 9.31 12.50 -28.33
C LEU A 47 7.89 12.88 -28.78
N TRP A 48 7.05 13.35 -27.85
CA TRP A 48 5.66 13.72 -28.11
C TRP A 48 5.23 14.89 -27.22
N TYR A 49 4.76 15.98 -27.82
CA TYR A 49 4.23 17.13 -27.09
C TYR A 49 2.80 16.79 -26.63
N PHE A 50 2.65 16.46 -25.35
CA PHE A 50 1.35 16.17 -24.74
C PHE A 50 0.57 17.49 -24.57
N SER A 51 -0.26 17.84 -25.55
CA SER A 51 -1.15 19.01 -25.49
C SER A 51 -2.50 18.72 -24.82
N ASP A 52 -2.94 17.47 -24.86
CA ASP A 52 -4.31 17.08 -24.49
C ASP A 52 -4.38 16.62 -23.03
N ILE A 53 -4.37 17.58 -22.12
CA ILE A 53 -4.59 17.36 -20.68
C ILE A 53 -5.96 16.71 -20.43
N ASP A 54 -6.97 17.04 -21.24
CA ASP A 54 -8.32 16.46 -21.13
C ASP A 54 -8.35 14.95 -21.37
N LEU A 55 -7.60 14.45 -22.36
CA LEU A 55 -7.50 13.02 -22.63
C LEU A 55 -6.79 12.29 -21.47
N ALA A 56 -5.70 12.88 -20.95
CA ALA A 56 -4.99 12.33 -19.81
C ALA A 56 -5.89 12.24 -18.56
N ASN A 57 -6.68 13.28 -18.28
CA ASN A 57 -7.63 13.29 -17.17
C ASN A 57 -8.75 12.24 -17.34
N GLN A 58 -9.28 12.06 -18.55
CA GLN A 58 -10.30 11.05 -18.83
C GLN A 58 -9.76 9.63 -18.59
N VAL A 59 -8.57 9.33 -19.12
CA VAL A 59 -7.92 8.03 -18.92
C VAL A 59 -7.58 7.80 -17.45
N ALA A 60 -7.05 8.81 -16.76
CA ALA A 60 -6.73 8.74 -15.34
C ALA A 60 -7.97 8.48 -14.47
N ASN A 61 -9.09 9.16 -14.75
CA ASN A 61 -10.35 8.94 -14.05
C ASN A 61 -10.89 7.52 -14.25
N ILE A 62 -10.89 7.03 -15.50
CA ILE A 62 -11.32 5.65 -15.79
C ILE A 62 -10.42 4.65 -15.04
N ALA A 63 -9.10 4.84 -15.10
CA ALA A 63 -8.15 3.99 -14.38
C ALA A 63 -8.36 4.04 -12.86
N LEU A 64 -8.59 5.22 -12.28
CA LEU A 64 -8.85 5.40 -10.85
C LEU A 64 -10.10 4.63 -10.42
N VAL A 65 -11.19 4.71 -11.20
CA VAL A 65 -12.43 3.96 -10.94
C VAL A 65 -12.15 2.46 -10.94
N PHE A 66 -11.41 1.94 -11.92
CA PHE A 66 -11.05 0.52 -11.96
C PHE A 66 -10.18 0.08 -10.78
N ILE A 67 -9.18 0.88 -10.39
CA ILE A 67 -8.31 0.59 -9.25
C ILE A 67 -9.11 0.56 -7.94
N LEU A 68 -9.97 1.56 -7.72
CA LEU A 68 -10.84 1.62 -6.53
C LEU A 68 -11.86 0.48 -6.50
N PHE A 69 -12.45 0.16 -7.65
CA PHE A 69 -13.36 -0.97 -7.79
C PHE A 69 -12.66 -2.28 -7.44
N GLN A 70 -11.52 -2.56 -8.06
CA GLN A 70 -10.76 -3.79 -7.79
C GLN A 70 -10.33 -3.89 -6.33
N GLY A 71 -9.91 -2.78 -5.70
CA GLY A 71 -9.56 -2.72 -4.28
C GLY A 71 -10.75 -3.02 -3.35
N GLY A 72 -11.93 -2.49 -3.68
CA GLY A 72 -13.16 -2.71 -2.90
C GLY A 72 -13.70 -4.14 -3.01
N PHE A 73 -13.68 -4.73 -4.21
CA PHE A 73 -14.23 -6.07 -4.47
C PHE A 73 -13.47 -7.20 -3.79
N ASN A 74 -12.16 -7.05 -3.58
CA ASN A 74 -11.33 -8.09 -2.95
C ASN A 74 -11.46 -8.14 -1.41
N THR A 75 -12.23 -7.22 -0.80
CA THR A 75 -12.36 -7.11 0.66
C THR A 75 -13.55 -7.92 1.18
N LYS A 76 -13.30 -8.91 2.04
CA LYS A 76 -14.35 -9.69 2.72
C LYS A 76 -15.15 -8.78 3.67
N ARG A 77 -16.47 -8.64 3.39
CA ARG A 77 -17.38 -7.78 4.16
C ARG A 77 -17.42 -8.08 5.66
N GLU A 78 -17.23 -9.35 6.04
CA GLU A 78 -17.24 -9.79 7.44
C GLU A 78 -16.03 -9.28 8.23
N THR A 79 -14.85 -9.28 7.61
CA THR A 79 -13.61 -8.77 8.24
C THR A 79 -13.59 -7.24 8.27
N PHE A 80 -14.15 -6.59 7.25
CA PHE A 80 -14.20 -5.13 7.16
C PHE A 80 -15.00 -4.50 8.30
N LYS A 81 -16.16 -5.08 8.69
CA LYS A 81 -17.01 -4.51 9.76
C LYS A 81 -16.31 -4.44 11.11
N SER A 82 -15.44 -5.40 11.42
CA SER A 82 -14.72 -5.43 12.70
C SER A 82 -13.64 -4.35 12.82
N VAL A 83 -13.17 -3.80 11.70
CA VAL A 83 -12.07 -2.81 11.67
C VAL A 83 -12.48 -1.47 11.04
N ALA A 84 -13.69 -1.37 10.49
CA ALA A 84 -14.16 -0.17 9.78
C ALA A 84 -14.11 1.09 10.65
N LEU A 85 -14.48 1.00 11.92
CA LEU A 85 -14.52 2.15 12.83
C LEU A 85 -13.11 2.70 13.11
N ALA A 86 -12.15 1.80 13.35
CA ALA A 86 -10.75 2.16 13.51
C ALA A 86 -10.14 2.68 12.19
N ALA A 87 -10.47 2.05 11.07
CA ALA A 87 -9.97 2.44 9.75
C ALA A 87 -10.46 3.83 9.33
N VAL A 88 -11.74 4.14 9.54
CA VAL A 88 -12.30 5.48 9.27
C VAL A 88 -11.68 6.51 10.20
N GLY A 89 -11.51 6.20 11.48
CA GLY A 89 -10.82 7.10 12.43
C GLY A 89 -9.41 7.45 11.95
N LEU A 90 -8.62 6.45 11.57
CA LEU A 90 -7.27 6.63 11.02
C LEU A 90 -7.27 7.38 9.70
N ALA A 91 -8.20 7.08 8.79
CA ALA A 91 -8.30 7.76 7.50
C ALA A 91 -8.69 9.24 7.65
N THR A 92 -9.46 9.60 8.67
CA THR A 92 -9.88 10.99 8.88
C THR A 92 -8.82 11.76 9.66
N TRP A 93 -8.47 11.30 10.86
CA TRP A 93 -7.52 11.99 11.73
C TRP A 93 -6.09 11.92 11.22
N GLY A 94 -5.67 10.78 10.66
CA GLY A 94 -4.32 10.62 10.12
C GLY A 94 -4.06 11.53 8.94
N VAL A 95 -5.01 11.65 8.02
CA VAL A 95 -4.91 12.54 6.84
C VAL A 95 -4.94 14.01 7.27
N VAL A 96 -5.84 14.40 8.18
CA VAL A 96 -5.89 15.78 8.69
C VAL A 96 -4.59 16.16 9.41
N LEU A 97 -4.06 15.28 10.25
CA LEU A 97 -2.84 15.55 11.01
C LEU A 97 -1.62 15.63 10.10
N THR A 98 -1.51 14.75 9.10
CA THR A 98 -0.43 14.81 8.10
C THR A 98 -0.54 16.04 7.21
N ALA A 99 -1.74 16.41 6.75
CA ALA A 99 -1.96 17.64 5.99
C ALA A 99 -1.62 18.90 6.80
N ALA A 100 -2.01 18.96 8.08
CA ALA A 100 -1.71 20.09 8.95
C ALA A 100 -0.21 20.21 9.23
N ALA A 101 0.47 19.09 9.49
CA ALA A 101 1.91 19.05 9.70
C ALA A 101 2.68 19.48 8.44
N THR A 102 2.33 18.95 7.26
CA THR A 102 2.98 19.35 6.01
C THR A 102 2.70 20.80 5.65
N PHE A 103 1.48 21.29 5.84
CA PHE A 103 1.13 22.70 5.66
C PHE A 103 1.98 23.60 6.57
N MET A 104 2.09 23.27 7.85
CA MET A 104 2.87 24.06 8.81
C MET A 104 4.35 24.12 8.40
N ILE A 105 4.93 23.03 7.93
CA ILE A 105 6.30 23.00 7.43
C ILE A 105 6.45 23.85 6.16
N LEU A 106 5.56 23.67 5.18
CA LEU A 106 5.61 24.41 3.91
C LEU A 106 5.42 25.92 4.09
N TRP A 107 4.51 26.31 5.00
CA TRP A 107 4.23 27.71 5.27
C TRP A 107 5.28 28.35 6.18
N ALA A 108 5.61 27.73 7.31
CA ALA A 108 6.49 28.33 8.32
C ALA A 108 7.98 28.20 8.00
N VAL A 109 8.43 27.10 7.37
CA VAL A 109 9.85 26.86 7.08
C VAL A 109 10.20 27.33 5.68
N LEU A 110 9.35 27.04 4.68
CA LEU A 110 9.61 27.38 3.28
C LEU A 110 9.06 28.77 2.86
N GLY A 111 8.24 29.41 3.69
CA GLY A 111 7.71 30.75 3.42
C GLY A 111 6.75 30.81 2.22
N TRP A 112 6.15 29.69 1.84
CA TRP A 112 5.25 29.63 0.68
C TRP A 112 3.93 30.34 0.94
N THR A 113 3.29 30.83 -0.14
CA THR A 113 1.96 31.44 -0.02
C THR A 113 0.95 30.40 0.48
N LEU A 114 0.01 30.87 1.31
CA LEU A 114 -0.96 30.03 2.02
C LEU A 114 -1.71 29.08 1.06
N GLN A 115 -2.09 29.57 -0.12
CA GLN A 115 -2.75 28.80 -1.17
C GLN A 115 -1.89 27.63 -1.70
N LYS A 116 -0.60 27.87 -1.99
CA LYS A 116 0.30 26.84 -2.52
C LYS A 116 0.62 25.79 -1.47
N ALA A 117 0.86 26.23 -0.24
CA ALA A 117 1.14 25.35 0.89
C ALA A 117 -0.05 24.42 1.19
N ILE A 118 -1.28 24.93 1.21
CA ILE A 118 -2.49 24.10 1.42
C ILE A 118 -2.68 23.10 0.28
N LEU A 119 -2.61 23.55 -0.98
CA LEU A 119 -2.80 22.67 -2.13
C LEU A 119 -1.83 21.48 -2.10
N LEU A 120 -0.54 21.76 -1.87
CA LEU A 120 0.47 20.72 -1.88
C LEU A 120 0.37 19.82 -0.63
N ALA A 121 0.04 20.38 0.53
CA ALA A 121 -0.20 19.62 1.76
C ALA A 121 -1.34 18.61 1.61
N VAL A 122 -2.46 19.02 0.99
CA VAL A 122 -3.61 18.14 0.73
C VAL A 122 -3.23 17.02 -0.24
N VAL A 123 -2.54 17.34 -1.34
CA VAL A 123 -2.08 16.34 -2.31
C VAL A 123 -1.16 15.30 -1.67
N ILE A 124 -0.20 15.73 -0.84
CA ILE A 124 0.71 14.81 -0.13
C ILE A 124 -0.03 13.93 0.88
N SER A 125 -1.06 14.46 1.54
CA SER A 125 -1.80 13.70 2.56
C SER A 125 -2.66 12.57 1.99
N SER A 126 -2.95 12.58 0.69
CA SER A 126 -3.77 11.57 0.02
C SER A 126 -2.99 10.27 -0.21
N THR A 127 -2.90 9.43 0.83
CA THR A 127 -2.26 8.11 0.76
C THR A 127 -2.91 7.17 -0.28
N ASP A 128 -2.11 6.59 -1.17
CA ASP A 128 -2.54 5.53 -2.10
C ASP A 128 -2.51 4.15 -1.42
N ALA A 129 -3.70 3.54 -1.29
CA ALA A 129 -3.88 2.22 -0.69
C ALA A 129 -3.29 1.08 -1.56
N ALA A 130 -3.25 1.23 -2.89
CA ALA A 130 -2.72 0.19 -3.78
C ALA A 130 -1.20 0.03 -3.62
N ALA A 131 -0.49 1.16 -3.54
CA ALA A 131 0.95 1.20 -3.31
C ALA A 131 1.37 0.52 -2.00
N THR A 132 0.71 0.86 -0.89
CA THR A 132 1.03 0.30 0.43
C THR A 132 0.74 -1.19 0.52
N PHE A 133 -0.36 -1.67 -0.08
CA PHE A 133 -0.70 -3.09 -0.12
C PHE A 133 0.29 -3.92 -0.94
N SER A 134 0.81 -3.39 -2.05
CA SER A 134 1.87 -4.04 -2.85
C SER A 134 3.15 -4.26 -2.04
N ILE A 135 3.53 -3.28 -1.22
CA ILE A 135 4.72 -3.35 -0.36
C ILE A 135 4.50 -4.35 0.79
N LEU A 136 3.33 -4.32 1.45
CA LEU A 136 2.98 -5.25 2.52
C LEU A 136 2.97 -6.71 2.02
N ARG A 137 2.41 -6.95 0.85
CA ARG A 137 2.33 -8.28 0.26
C ARG A 137 3.72 -8.85 -0.05
N ARG A 138 4.67 -8.04 -0.54
CA ARG A 138 6.07 -8.46 -0.72
C ARG A 138 6.76 -8.85 0.58
N ARG A 139 6.54 -8.14 1.69
CA ARG A 139 7.12 -8.50 2.99
C ARG A 139 6.60 -9.83 3.53
N LEU A 140 5.33 -10.14 3.31
CA LEU A 140 4.74 -11.41 3.75
C LEU A 140 5.35 -12.63 3.04
N TYR A 141 5.75 -12.51 1.76
CA TYR A 141 6.38 -13.60 1.00
C TYR A 141 7.82 -13.92 1.45
N HIS A 142 8.53 -12.97 2.09
CA HIS A 142 9.87 -13.22 2.62
C HIS A 142 9.91 -13.97 3.95
N THR A 143 8.76 -14.19 4.60
CA THR A 143 8.70 -14.99 5.83
C THR A 143 8.39 -16.45 5.51
N ASN A 144 9.23 -17.09 4.68
CA ASN A 144 9.29 -18.55 4.59
C ASN A 144 10.08 -19.10 5.79
N LEU A 145 9.55 -18.90 6.99
CA LEU A 145 9.99 -19.68 8.15
C LEU A 145 9.12 -20.94 8.18
N PRO A 146 9.70 -22.15 8.02
CA PRO A 146 8.97 -23.38 8.26
C PRO A 146 8.66 -23.46 9.75
N LEU A 147 7.51 -22.92 10.16
CA LEU A 147 7.04 -23.04 11.54
C LEU A 147 6.44 -24.44 11.72
N PRO A 148 6.90 -25.22 12.73
CA PRO A 148 6.33 -26.52 13.03
C PRO A 148 4.84 -26.40 13.36
N SER A 149 4.08 -27.41 12.95
CA SER A 149 2.62 -27.52 12.91
C SER A 149 1.85 -27.35 14.23
N LYS A 150 2.51 -26.91 15.31
CA LYS A 150 1.92 -26.73 16.65
C LYS A 150 1.87 -25.28 17.13
N LEU A 151 2.28 -24.31 16.34
CA LEU A 151 2.09 -22.88 16.65
C LEU A 151 1.20 -22.22 15.61
N LYS A 152 -0.05 -22.69 15.51
CA LYS A 152 -1.13 -21.88 14.94
C LYS A 152 -1.49 -20.81 15.95
N VAL A 153 -0.69 -19.75 16.00
CA VAL A 153 -1.05 -18.55 16.77
C VAL A 153 -2.27 -17.93 16.08
N PRO A 154 -3.41 -17.76 16.78
CA PRO A 154 -4.55 -17.09 16.20
C PRO A 154 -4.16 -15.64 15.87
N GLN A 155 -4.35 -15.25 14.61
CA GLN A 155 -4.00 -13.94 14.03
C GLN A 155 -4.87 -12.78 14.57
N THR A 156 -5.67 -13.00 15.61
CA THR A 156 -6.76 -12.11 16.01
C THR A 156 -6.49 -11.23 17.24
N THR A 157 -5.32 -11.25 17.87
CA THR A 157 -5.08 -10.39 19.05
C THR A 157 -3.70 -9.72 19.08
N PRO A 158 -3.58 -8.50 18.49
CA PRO A 158 -2.39 -7.66 18.64
C PRO A 158 -2.12 -7.22 20.10
N TRP A 159 -3.17 -7.13 20.92
CA TRP A 159 -3.12 -6.62 22.30
C TRP A 159 -2.36 -7.50 23.30
N LEU A 160 -2.19 -8.79 23.01
CA LEU A 160 -1.53 -9.75 23.90
C LEU A 160 0.00 -9.66 23.88
N TYR A 161 0.59 -8.90 22.96
CA TYR A 161 2.03 -8.66 22.90
C TYR A 161 2.50 -7.50 23.79
N CYS A 162 1.59 -6.60 24.20
CA CYS A 162 1.93 -5.43 25.02
C CYS A 162 1.68 -5.63 26.52
N SER A 163 1.23 -6.81 26.97
CA SER A 163 1.06 -7.06 28.40
C SER A 163 2.41 -7.42 29.06
N PRO A 164 2.75 -6.84 30.22
CA PRO A 164 4.00 -7.15 30.94
C PRO A 164 4.01 -8.57 31.55
N LEU A 165 2.95 -9.35 31.38
CA LEU A 165 2.81 -10.71 31.92
C LEU A 165 3.72 -11.77 31.24
N ARG A 166 4.47 -11.41 30.19
CA ARG A 166 5.41 -12.34 29.54
C ARG A 166 6.74 -12.50 30.30
N LEU A 167 6.95 -11.75 31.39
CA LEU A 167 8.15 -11.82 32.24
C LEU A 167 8.05 -12.83 33.39
N LEU A 168 6.98 -13.64 33.50
CA LEU A 168 6.87 -14.69 34.51
C LEU A 168 6.90 -16.12 33.93
N PRO A 169 8.02 -16.58 33.33
CA PRO A 169 8.27 -18.01 33.16
C PRO A 169 8.81 -18.68 34.44
N HIS A 170 9.03 -17.94 35.54
CA HIS A 170 9.74 -18.45 36.73
C HIS A 170 8.87 -18.80 37.95
N LEU A 171 7.55 -18.92 37.79
CA LEU A 171 6.67 -19.41 38.86
C LEU A 171 5.80 -20.56 38.33
N ARG A 172 6.44 -21.70 38.06
CA ARG A 172 5.80 -23.01 38.25
C ARG A 172 6.50 -23.68 39.44
N PRO A 173 5.83 -23.88 40.59
CA PRO A 173 6.27 -24.88 41.54
C PRO A 173 5.76 -26.24 41.05
N ASP A 174 6.67 -27.00 40.45
CA ASP A 174 6.52 -28.44 40.32
C ASP A 174 6.88 -29.06 41.68
N THR A 175 5.89 -29.41 42.50
CA THR A 175 6.10 -30.35 43.61
C THR A 175 5.09 -31.47 43.53
N ALA A 176 5.61 -32.60 43.09
CA ALA A 176 5.09 -33.95 43.30
C ALA A 176 4.51 -34.12 44.70
N LEU A 177 3.23 -34.49 44.78
CA LEU A 177 2.62 -35.16 45.92
C LEU A 177 1.55 -36.15 45.42
N ASN A 178 1.99 -37.14 44.65
CA ASN A 178 1.33 -38.45 44.63
C ASN A 178 2.01 -39.29 45.73
N GLY A 179 1.33 -39.46 46.87
CA GLY A 179 1.85 -40.30 47.95
C GLY A 179 1.28 -40.10 49.37
N ILE A 180 0.16 -39.40 49.56
CA ILE A 180 -0.44 -39.22 50.90
C ILE A 180 -1.98 -39.21 50.80
N TRP A 181 -2.56 -40.36 50.51
CA TRP A 181 -3.93 -40.72 50.90
C TRP A 181 -3.95 -42.23 51.18
N SER A 182 -3.21 -42.58 52.24
CA SER A 182 -3.53 -43.65 53.19
C SER A 182 -4.05 -42.98 54.45
#